data_AF-E4UQA8-F1
#
_entry.id   AF-E4UQA8-F1
#
_cell.length_a   1.000
_cell.length_b   1.000
_cell.length_c   1.000
_cell.angle_alpha   90.00
_cell.angle_beta   90.00
_cell.angle_gamma   90.00
#
_symmetry.space_group_name_H-M   'P 1'
#
loop_
_entity.id
_entity.type
_entity.pdbx_description
1 polymer ?
#
loop_
_entity_poly.entity_id
_entity_poly.type
_entity_poly.pdbx_seq_one_letter_code
_entity_poly.pdbx_strand_id
1 'polypeptide(L)'
;MVSMKLATLLLIPSALAGMVKRQEPNPNVVVFEEPGCGGQPQPIALNTCIERFTDERDIQAIGIRPGFYCTAYRGPQCQTPYRNYGPGCNTLDGGASAIQCFQRS
;
A
#
# COMPACT_ATOMS: atom_id res chain seq x y z
N MET A 1 -22.70 47.07 30.84
CA MET A 1 -23.33 47.04 29.50
C MET A 1 -22.27 46.63 28.48
N VAL A 2 -22.64 45.69 27.62
CA VAL A 2 -21.80 44.90 26.71
C VAL A 2 -21.83 45.53 25.31
N SER A 3 -20.72 45.51 24.57
CA SER A 3 -20.68 45.23 23.11
C SER A 3 -19.23 45.36 22.61
N MET A 4 -18.48 44.27 22.54
CA MET A 4 -18.23 43.37 21.39
C MET A 4 -17.33 43.97 20.29
N LYS A 5 -16.10 43.44 20.27
CA LYS A 5 -15.09 43.54 19.19
C LYS A 5 -15.60 42.77 17.97
N LEU A 6 -15.62 43.39 16.79
CA LEU A 6 -15.85 42.66 15.54
C LEU A 6 -14.51 42.20 14.96
N ALA A 7 -14.24 40.91 15.07
CA ALA A 7 -13.17 40.23 14.37
C ALA A 7 -13.66 39.87 12.95
N THR A 8 -12.96 40.36 11.94
CA THR A 8 -13.16 39.98 10.54
C THR A 8 -12.67 38.54 10.36
N LEU A 9 -13.59 37.57 10.33
CA LEU A 9 -13.25 36.18 10.00
C LEU A 9 -12.89 36.07 8.52
N LEU A 10 -11.65 35.61 8.28
CA LEU A 10 -11.11 35.18 7.00
C LEU A 10 -11.98 34.07 6.37
N LEU A 11 -12.57 34.35 5.21
CA LEU A 11 -13.13 33.33 4.34
C LEU A 11 -12.01 32.76 3.46
N ILE A 12 -11.38 31.68 3.93
CA ILE A 12 -10.55 30.83 3.08
C ILE A 12 -11.49 29.82 2.42
N PRO A 13 -11.66 29.81 1.09
CA PRO A 13 -12.35 28.73 0.39
C PRO A 13 -11.46 27.49 0.42
N SER A 14 -11.58 26.69 1.48
CA SER A 14 -10.95 25.37 1.60
C SER A 14 -11.74 24.33 0.81
N ALA A 15 -11.65 24.36 -0.51
CA ALA A 15 -12.20 23.34 -1.38
C ALA A 15 -11.10 22.70 -2.25
N LEU A 16 -10.08 22.17 -1.59
CA LEU A 16 -9.29 21.07 -2.13
C LEU A 16 -9.54 19.88 -1.21
N ALA A 17 -10.70 19.24 -1.41
CA ALA A 17 -10.96 17.91 -0.91
C ALA A 17 -10.02 16.94 -1.65
N GLY A 18 -8.74 16.97 -1.27
CA GLY A 18 -7.83 15.88 -1.55
C GLY A 18 -8.50 14.63 -0.99
N MET A 19 -8.74 13.65 -1.85
CA MET A 19 -9.19 12.33 -1.44
C MET A 19 -8.11 11.75 -0.52
N VAL A 20 -8.24 12.01 0.79
CA VAL A 20 -7.52 11.28 1.82
C VAL A 20 -8.05 9.87 1.68
N LYS A 21 -7.34 9.02 0.92
CA LYS A 21 -7.50 7.57 0.98
C LYS A 21 -7.33 7.23 2.44
N ARG A 22 -8.45 7.04 3.15
CA ARG A 22 -8.44 6.54 4.53
C ARG A 22 -7.61 5.27 4.49
N GLN A 23 -6.41 5.31 5.07
CA GLN A 23 -5.67 4.10 5.36
C GLN A 23 -6.58 3.25 6.23
N GLU A 24 -7.05 2.13 5.69
CA GLU A 24 -7.85 1.21 6.48
C GLU A 24 -7.03 0.80 7.71
N PRO A 25 -7.64 0.77 8.91
CA PRO A 25 -6.91 0.47 10.15
C PRO A 25 -6.31 -0.93 10.18
N ASN A 26 -6.66 -1.80 9.21
CA ASN A 26 -6.07 -3.12 9.02
C ASN A 26 -6.01 -3.46 7.53
N PRO A 27 -4.97 -3.03 6.81
CA PRO A 27 -4.84 -3.31 5.38
C PRO A 27 -4.83 -4.81 5.09
N ASN A 28 -5.54 -5.21 4.03
CA ASN A 28 -5.68 -6.61 3.63
C ASN A 28 -4.35 -7.26 3.21
N VAL A 29 -3.48 -6.45 2.60
CA VAL A 29 -2.12 -6.84 2.21
C VAL A 29 -1.18 -5.68 2.50
N VAL A 30 -0.02 -6.00 3.06
CA VAL A 30 1.07 -5.06 3.35
C VAL A 30 2.38 -5.56 2.78
N VAL A 31 3.30 -4.64 2.55
CA VAL A 31 4.67 -4.91 2.11
C VAL A 31 5.66 -4.38 3.13
N PHE A 32 6.85 -4.97 3.12
CA PHE A 32 7.94 -4.64 4.02
C PHE A 32 9.24 -4.52 3.23
N GLU A 33 10.08 -3.56 3.62
CA GLU A 33 11.43 -3.37 3.07
C GLU A 33 12.47 -4.27 3.74
N GLU A 34 12.08 -4.99 4.79
CA GLU A 34 12.89 -6.03 5.43
C GLU A 34 12.33 -7.43 5.15
N PRO A 35 13.21 -8.46 5.06
CA PRO A 35 12.77 -9.84 4.96
C PRO A 35 12.01 -10.29 6.22
N GLY A 36 11.22 -11.35 6.12
CA GLY A 36 10.50 -11.90 7.28
C GLY A 36 9.42 -10.99 7.87
N CYS A 37 8.95 -9.99 7.11
CA CYS A 37 7.96 -9.01 7.55
C CYS A 37 8.42 -8.18 8.77
N GLY A 38 9.72 -7.87 8.81
CA GLY A 38 10.30 -6.92 9.75
C GLY A 38 10.04 -5.47 9.36
N GLY A 39 10.24 -4.56 10.31
CA GLY A 39 10.10 -3.12 10.08
C GLY A 39 8.65 -2.63 9.95
N GLN A 40 8.50 -1.45 9.35
CA GLN A 40 7.21 -0.76 9.25
C GLN A 40 6.39 -1.31 8.07
N PRO A 41 5.17 -1.86 8.30
CA PRO A 41 4.31 -2.34 7.22
C PRO A 41 3.79 -1.17 6.39
N GLN A 42 3.78 -1.35 5.07
CA GLN A 42 3.23 -0.38 4.14
C GLN A 42 2.04 -1.01 3.37
N PRO A 43 0.84 -0.43 3.46
CA PRO A 43 -0.32 -0.97 2.76
C PRO A 43 -0.18 -0.80 1.25
N ILE A 44 -0.63 -1.79 0.49
CA ILE A 44 -0.70 -1.71 -0.98
C ILE A 44 -2.13 -1.84 -1.48
N ALA A 45 -2.39 -1.27 -2.65
CA ALA A 45 -3.69 -1.39 -3.30
C ALA A 45 -3.85 -2.78 -3.95
N LEU A 46 -5.04 -3.36 -3.81
CA LEU A 46 -5.41 -4.57 -4.54
C LEU A 46 -5.59 -4.25 -6.03
N ASN A 47 -5.46 -5.27 -6.88
CA ASN A 47 -5.60 -5.22 -8.34
C ASN A 47 -4.66 -4.22 -9.04
N THR A 48 -3.73 -3.60 -8.32
CA THR A 48 -2.73 -2.68 -8.88
C THR A 48 -1.39 -3.37 -8.93
N CYS A 49 -0.70 -3.24 -10.06
CA CYS A 49 0.67 -3.71 -10.15
C CYS A 49 1.59 -2.78 -9.36
N ILE A 50 2.38 -3.36 -8.46
CA ILE A 50 3.34 -2.66 -7.62
C ILE A 50 4.73 -3.12 -8.03
N GLU A 51 5.58 -2.19 -8.47
CA GLU A 51 7.00 -2.46 -8.67
C GLU A 51 7.67 -2.75 -7.33
N ARG A 52 8.48 -3.79 -7.30
CA ARG A 52 9.24 -4.16 -6.10
C ARG A 52 10.38 -3.18 -5.85
N PHE A 53 11.06 -2.81 -6.92
CA PHE A 53 12.23 -1.96 -6.91
C PHE A 53 11.87 -0.59 -7.48
N THR A 54 12.03 0.45 -6.68
CA THR A 54 12.02 1.85 -7.10
C THR A 54 13.24 2.55 -6.53
N ASP A 55 13.50 3.79 -6.95
CA ASP A 55 14.61 4.58 -6.40
C ASP A 55 14.49 4.82 -4.89
N GLU A 56 13.29 4.66 -4.32
CA GLU A 56 12.98 4.92 -2.92
C GLU A 56 12.65 3.67 -2.12
N ARG A 57 12.48 2.50 -2.76
CA ARG A 57 11.94 1.31 -2.11
C ARG A 57 12.47 0.01 -2.72
N ASP A 58 12.79 -0.94 -1.86
CA ASP A 58 12.99 -2.35 -2.21
C ASP A 58 12.10 -3.22 -1.32
N ILE A 59 11.03 -3.76 -1.90
CA ILE A 59 10.13 -4.65 -1.17
C ILE A 59 10.80 -6.02 -1.00
N GLN A 60 11.01 -6.44 0.25
CA GLN A 60 11.66 -7.71 0.60
C GLN A 60 10.68 -8.76 1.12
N ALA A 61 9.54 -8.35 1.67
CA ALA A 61 8.50 -9.28 2.13
C ALA A 61 7.09 -8.74 1.94
N ILE A 62 6.11 -9.65 1.91
CA ILE A 62 4.69 -9.34 1.84
C ILE A 62 3.91 -10.09 2.93
N GLY A 63 3.04 -9.35 3.62
CA GLY A 63 2.10 -9.87 4.60
C GLY A 63 0.70 -9.94 3.99
N ILE A 64 0.13 -11.15 3.92
CA ILE A 64 -1.15 -11.40 3.24
C ILE A 64 -2.17 -11.91 4.26
N ARG A 65 -3.33 -11.26 4.38
CA ARG A 65 -4.41 -11.76 5.24
C ARG A 65 -5.16 -12.95 4.61
N PRO A 66 -5.82 -13.81 5.41
CA PRO A 66 -6.73 -14.83 4.90
C PRO A 66 -7.79 -14.22 3.95
N GLY A 67 -8.10 -14.94 2.87
CA GLY A 67 -9.02 -14.44 1.83
C GLY A 67 -8.35 -13.64 0.72
N PHE A 68 -7.02 -13.46 0.76
CA PHE A 68 -6.25 -12.77 -0.27
C PHE A 68 -5.10 -13.64 -0.78
N TYR A 69 -4.58 -13.30 -1.95
CA TYR A 69 -3.37 -13.88 -2.51
C TYR A 69 -2.62 -12.84 -3.34
N CYS A 70 -1.33 -13.06 -3.54
CA CYS A 70 -0.51 -12.21 -4.40
C CYS A 70 0.24 -13.05 -5.43
N THR A 71 0.49 -12.45 -6.59
CA THR A 71 1.34 -13.00 -7.64
C THR A 71 2.55 -12.09 -7.79
N ALA A 72 3.75 -12.65 -7.72
CA ALA A 72 4.98 -11.98 -8.14
C ALA A 72 5.27 -12.27 -9.60
N TYR A 73 5.95 -11.31 -10.23
CA TYR A 73 6.24 -11.26 -11.66
C TYR A 73 7.72 -10.99 -11.87
N ARG A 74 8.31 -11.57 -12.92
CA ARG A 74 9.73 -11.38 -13.28
C ARG A 74 10.00 -10.09 -14.04
N GLY A 75 8.98 -9.49 -14.65
CA GLY A 75 9.08 -8.23 -15.38
C GLY A 75 8.40 -7.09 -14.64
N PRO A 76 8.75 -5.84 -14.98
CA PRO A 76 7.99 -4.69 -14.54
C PRO A 76 6.57 -4.75 -15.11
N GLN A 77 5.68 -3.93 -14.57
CA GLN A 77 4.28 -3.83 -14.95
C GLN A 77 3.54 -5.18 -14.89
N CYS A 78 3.99 -6.07 -13.99
CA CYS A 78 3.39 -7.38 -13.76
C CYS A 78 3.36 -8.25 -15.01
N GLN A 79 4.46 -8.19 -15.78
CA GLN A 79 4.68 -9.05 -16.93
C GLN A 79 5.28 -10.39 -16.48
N THR A 80 4.83 -11.49 -17.08
CA THR A 80 5.33 -12.85 -16.86
C THR A 80 5.15 -13.31 -15.40
N PRO A 81 4.02 -13.96 -15.08
CA PRO A 81 3.78 -14.55 -13.77
C PRO A 81 4.92 -15.47 -13.36
N TYR A 82 5.34 -15.35 -12.10
CA TYR A 82 6.50 -16.10 -11.59
C TYR A 82 6.13 -16.98 -10.39
N ARG A 83 5.48 -16.42 -9.37
CA ARG A 83 5.15 -17.16 -8.15
C ARG A 83 3.89 -16.62 -7.49
N ASN A 84 3.08 -17.51 -6.92
CA ASN A 84 1.93 -17.14 -6.11
C ASN A 84 2.25 -17.28 -4.61
N TYR A 85 1.75 -16.34 -3.82
CA TYR A 85 1.87 -16.30 -2.37
C TYR A 85 0.48 -16.31 -1.73
N GLY A 86 0.34 -17.12 -0.68
CA GLY A 86 -0.89 -17.24 0.11
C GLY A 86 -0.82 -16.46 1.43
N PRO A 87 -1.85 -16.60 2.27
CA PRO A 87 -1.91 -15.93 3.57
C PRO A 87 -0.68 -16.20 4.45
N GLY A 88 -0.25 -15.20 5.21
CA GLY A 88 0.92 -15.23 6.06
C GLY A 88 2.01 -14.24 5.63
N CYS A 89 3.17 -14.34 6.28
CA CYS A 89 4.35 -13.59 5.91
C CYS A 89 5.16 -14.36 4.87
N ASN A 90 5.46 -13.72 3.75
CA ASN A 90 6.22 -14.31 2.66
C ASN A 90 7.41 -13.42 2.31
N THR A 91 8.62 -13.95 2.40
CA THR A 91 9.83 -13.26 1.90
C THR A 91 9.88 -13.42 0.38
N LEU A 92 10.17 -12.34 -0.33
CA LEU A 92 10.29 -12.33 -1.77
C LEU A 92 11.69 -12.77 -2.17
N ASP A 93 11.78 -13.75 -3.06
CA ASP A 93 13.06 -14.15 -3.64
C ASP A 93 13.56 -13.12 -4.68
N GLY A 94 14.83 -13.16 -5.05
CA GLY A 94 15.44 -12.21 -5.99
C GLY A 94 14.89 -12.25 -7.43
N GLY A 95 14.00 -13.19 -7.76
CA GLY A 95 13.39 -13.31 -9.08
C GLY A 95 12.14 -12.46 -9.28
N ALA A 96 11.59 -11.86 -8.21
CA ALA A 96 10.43 -10.98 -8.30
C ALA A 96 10.84 -9.53 -8.58
N SER A 97 10.27 -8.92 -9.62
CA SER A 97 10.42 -7.50 -9.98
C SER A 97 9.15 -6.70 -9.72
N ALA A 98 7.97 -7.32 -9.77
CA ALA A 98 6.70 -6.68 -9.48
C ALA A 98 5.72 -7.65 -8.78
N ILE A 99 4.69 -7.10 -8.14
CA ILE A 99 3.71 -7.83 -7.32
C ILE A 99 2.31 -7.28 -7.60
N GLN A 100 1.32 -8.16 -7.68
CA GLN A 100 -0.09 -7.78 -7.71
C GLN A 100 -0.89 -8.69 -6.79
N CYS A 101 -1.83 -8.11 -6.04
CA CYS A 101 -2.61 -8.83 -5.05
C CYS A 101 -4.11 -8.73 -5.29
N PHE A 102 -4.82 -9.79 -4.94
CA PHE A 102 -6.23 -10.00 -5.27
C PHE A 102 -6.97 -10.59 -4.08
N GLN A 103 -8.28 -10.35 -4.04
CA GLN A 103 -9.19 -11.06 -3.14
C GLN A 103 -9.55 -12.42 -3.76
N ARG A 104 -9.58 -13.48 -2.95
CA ARG A 104 -10.18 -14.76 -3.36
C ARG A 104 -11.70 -14.59 -3.34
N SER A 105 -12.33 -14.80 -4.49
CA SER A 105 -13.79 -14.92 -4.66
C SER A 105 -14.31 -16.19 -4.00
#